data_AF-J3FTX0-F1
#
_entry.id   AF-J3FTX0-F1
#
_cell.length_a   1.000
_cell.length_b   1.000
_cell.length_c   1.000
_cell.angle_alpha   90.00
_cell.angle_beta   90.00
_cell.angle_gamma   90.00
#
_symmetry.space_group_name_H-M   'P 1'
#
loop_
_entity.id
_entity.type
_entity.pdbx_description
1 polymer ?
#
loop_
_entity_poly.entity_id
_entity_poly.type
_entity_poly.pdbx_seq_one_letter_code
_entity_poly.pdbx_strand_id
1 'polypeptide(L)' 'MRQALLIIDVQPGFAPPQWLVEGIQALLGTLPSVATVERHDESITPFEKQLGWHPAPDDDSLIASDGR' A
#
# COMPACT_ATOMS: atom_id res chain seq x y z
N MET A 1 13.01 -17.16 16.02
CA MET A 1 12.65 -16.82 14.63
C MET A 1 12.58 -15.30 14.53
N ARG A 2 13.09 -14.69 13.45
CA ARG A 2 12.93 -13.24 13.21
C ARG A 2 11.68 -13.03 12.36
N GLN A 3 10.83 -12.11 12.77
CA GLN A 3 9.57 -11.78 12.10
C GLN A 3 9.61 -10.31 11.64
N ALA A 4 8.86 -9.99 10.61
CA ALA A 4 8.69 -8.65 10.07
C ALA A 4 7.25 -8.49 9.58
N LEU A 5 6.78 -7.24 9.54
CA LEU A 5 5.48 -6.87 9.00
C LEU A 5 5.66 -6.37 7.56
N LEU A 6 5.10 -7.10 6.59
CA LEU A 6 5.03 -6.68 5.21
C LEU A 6 3.65 -6.09 4.93
N ILE A 7 3.61 -4.82 4.55
CA ILE A 7 2.39 -4.06 4.25
C ILE A 7 2.33 -3.90 2.74
N ILE A 8 1.26 -4.41 2.12
CA ILE A 8 1.16 -4.47 0.66
C ILE A 8 0.08 -3.50 0.19
N ASP A 9 0.50 -2.51 -0.59
CA ASP A 9 -0.33 -1.63 -1.42
C ASP A 9 -1.53 -1.02 -0.67
N VAL A 10 -1.31 -0.66 0.59
CA VAL A 10 -2.28 0.06 1.41
C VAL A 10 -2.25 1.53 1.01
N GLN A 11 -2.85 1.83 -0.14
CA GLN A 11 -2.92 3.16 -0.75
C GLN A 11 -4.39 3.59 -0.95
N PRO A 12 -4.71 4.90 -0.93
CA PRO A 12 -6.07 5.42 -1.16
C PRO A 12 -6.83 4.83 -2.34
N GLY A 13 -6.15 4.59 -3.47
CA GLY A 13 -6.71 4.08 -4.71
C GLY A 13 -7.31 2.67 -4.57
N PHE A 14 -6.81 1.88 -3.63
CA PHE A 14 -7.36 0.55 -3.30
C PHE A 14 -8.47 0.61 -2.23
N ALA A 15 -8.75 1.80 -1.69
CA ALA A 15 -9.77 2.06 -0.68
C ALA A 15 -9.77 1.01 0.46
N PRO A 16 -8.63 0.80 1.15
CA PRO A 16 -8.56 -0.17 2.23
C PRO A 16 -9.55 0.20 3.34
N PRO A 17 -10.23 -0.78 3.96
CA PRO A 17 -11.17 -0.48 5.02
C PRO A 17 -10.43 0.06 6.25
N GLN A 18 -11.06 1.00 6.95
CA GLN A 18 -10.44 1.71 8.09
C GLN A 18 -9.90 0.75 9.18
N TRP A 19 -10.60 -0.34 9.46
CA TRP A 19 -10.17 -1.32 10.46
C TRP A 19 -8.82 -1.99 10.09
N LEU A 20 -8.52 -2.13 8.80
CA LEU A 20 -7.26 -2.71 8.33
C LEU A 20 -6.11 -1.73 8.58
N VAL A 21 -6.33 -0.45 8.24
CA VAL A 21 -5.36 0.62 8.46
C VAL A 21 -5.04 0.73 9.96
N GLU A 22 -6.06 0.77 10.81
CA GLU A 22 -5.91 0.82 12.27
C GLU A 22 -5.21 -0.42 12.83
N GLY A 23 -5.57 -1.61 12.33
CA GLY A 23 -4.94 -2.87 12.74
C GLY A 23 -3.45 -2.92 12.40
N ILE A 24 -3.06 -2.44 11.22
CA ILE A 24 -1.65 -2.34 10.82
C ILE A 24 -0.92 -1.32 11.69
N GLN A 25 -1.51 -0.16 11.93
CA GLN A 25 -0.93 0.88 12.79
C GLN A 25 -0.64 0.37 14.21
N ALA A 26 -1.51 -0.48 14.76
CA ALA A 26 -1.32 -1.09 16.07
C ALA A 26 -0.13 -2.07 16.13
N LEU A 27 0.33 -2.59 14.99
CA LEU A 27 1.48 -3.49 14.90
C LEU A 27 2.81 -2.75 14.64
N LEU A 28 2.77 -1.50 14.18
CA LEU A 28 3.97 -0.70 13.94
C LEU A 28 4.78 -0.52 15.23
N GLY A 29 6.11 -0.49 15.11
CA GLY A 29 7.02 -0.39 16.26
C GLY A 29 7.15 -1.66 17.10
N THR A 30 6.29 -2.67 16.90
CA THR A 30 6.43 -4.00 17.54
C THR A 30 7.23 -4.98 16.68
N LEU A 31 7.24 -4.76 15.36
CA LEU A 31 7.95 -5.54 14.36
C LEU A 31 8.66 -4.60 13.37
N PRO A 32 9.85 -4.97 12.86
CA PRO A 32 10.43 -4.32 11.70
C PRO A 32 9.43 -4.36 10.54
N SER A 33 9.14 -3.19 9.97
CA SER A 33 8.04 -3.04 9.01
C SER A 33 8.49 -2.46 7.67
N VAL A 34 7.96 -2.99 6.57
CA VAL A 34 8.17 -2.47 5.21
C VAL A 34 6.83 -2.35 4.50
N ALA A 35 6.56 -1.18 3.92
CA ALA A 35 5.41 -0.95 3.06
C ALA A 35 5.81 -0.88 1.59
N THR A 36 5.16 -1.70 0.76
CA THR A 36 5.21 -1.58 -0.70
C THR A 36 4.14 -0.61 -1.17
N VAL A 37 4.35 -0.08 -2.37
CA VAL A 37 3.41 0.80 -3.05
C VAL A 37 3.43 0.43 -4.51
N GLU A 38 2.24 0.18 -5.03
CA GLU A 38 2.01 0.02 -6.45
C GLU A 38 2.18 1.38 -7.12
N ARG A 39 3.10 1.43 -8.08
CA ARG A 39 3.31 2.57 -8.97
C ARG A 39 2.90 2.14 -10.35
N HIS A 40 1.76 2.66 -10.80
CA HIS A 40 1.17 2.26 -12.05
C HIS A 40 1.66 3.11 -13.22
N ASP A 41 1.98 2.46 -14.33
CA ASP A 41 2.36 3.09 -15.59
C ASP A 41 1.44 2.59 -16.72
N GLU A 42 0.50 3.46 -17.11
CA GLU A 42 -0.48 3.22 -18.17
C GLU A 42 0.17 3.00 -19.56
N SER A 43 1.43 3.39 -19.75
CA SER A 43 2.16 3.13 -21.00
C SER A 43 2.62 1.67 -21.14
N ILE A 44 2.72 0.96 -20.01
CA ILE A 44 3.13 -0.45 -19.96
C ILE A 44 1.89 -1.34 -19.80
N THR A 45 1.03 -1.03 -18.84
CA THR A 45 -0.18 -1.80 -18.54
C THR A 45 -1.38 -0.86 -18.49
N PRO A 46 -2.24 -0.81 -19.51
CA PRO A 46 -3.24 0.24 -19.61
C PRO A 46 -4.54 -0.12 -18.84
N PHE A 47 -4.54 0.01 -17.51
CA PHE A 47 -5.69 -0.35 -16.68
C PHE A 47 -6.90 0.52 -16.95
N GLU A 48 -6.73 1.82 -17.15
CA GLU A 48 -7.86 2.71 -17.44
C GLU A 48 -8.60 2.25 -18.71
N LYS A 49 -7.85 1.92 -19.76
CA LYS A 49 -8.43 1.47 -21.03
C LYS A 49 -9.11 0.10 -20.91
N GLN A 50 -8.62 -0.78 -20.03
CA GLN A 50 -9.10 -2.15 -19.89
C GLN A 50 -10.23 -2.28 -18.87
N LEU A 51 -10.16 -1.53 -17.78
CA LEU A 51 -10.97 -1.69 -16.57
C LEU A 51 -11.77 -0.42 -16.22
N GLY A 52 -11.51 0.71 -16.88
CA GLY A 52 -12.11 2.00 -16.55
C GLY A 52 -11.63 2.56 -15.21
N TRP A 53 -10.53 2.03 -14.68
CA TRP A 53 -9.99 2.35 -13.37
C TRP A 53 -8.47 2.21 -13.40
N HIS A 54 -7.78 3.11 -12.70
CA HIS A 54 -6.36 2.99 -12.40
C HIS A 54 -6.06 3.64 -11.04
N PRO A 55 -5.03 3.18 -10.29
CA PRO A 55 -4.59 3.87 -9.09
C PRO A 55 -3.92 5.19 -9.45
N ALA A 56 -4.00 6.20 -8.57
CA ALA A 56 -3.39 7.49 -8.83
C ALA A 56 -1.84 7.37 -8.89
N PRO A 57 -1.16 8.11 -9.78
CA PRO A 57 0.29 7.97 -9.97
C PRO A 57 1.10 8.31 -8.70
N ASP A 58 0.63 9.29 -7.93
CA ASP A 58 1.31 9.79 -6.72
C ASP A 58 0.71 9.24 -5.42
N ASP A 59 0.05 8.09 -5.49
CA ASP A 59 -0.68 7.57 -4.33
C ASP A 59 0.27 6.94 -3.30
N ASP A 60 0.49 7.61 -2.18
CA ASP A 60 1.38 7.12 -1.13
C ASP A 60 0.70 6.11 -0.22
N SER A 61 1.53 5.29 0.44
CA SER A 61 1.05 4.37 1.48
C SER A 61 0.37 5.17 2.59
N LEU A 62 -0.81 4.71 3.02
CA LEU A 62 -1.50 5.21 4.22
C LEU A 62 -0.77 4.84 5.52
N ILE A 63 0.23 3.96 5.43
CA ILE A 63 1.02 3.48 6.54
C ILE A 63 2.46 3.98 6.43
N ALA A 64 2.92 4.71 7.45
CA ALA A 64 4.32 5.08 7.62
C ALA A 64 5.09 3.89 8.25
N SER A 65 5.80 3.14 7.41
CA SER A 65 6.64 2.00 7.85
C SER A 65 8.11 2.41 7.99
N ASP A 66 8.87 1.68 8.82
CA ASP A 66 10.30 1.92 9.10
C ASP A 66 11.21 2.00 7.84
N GLY A 67 10.79 1.38 6.73
CA GLY A 67 11.52 1.32 5.47
C GLY A 67 11.23 2.45 4.46
N ARG A 68 10.55 3.53 4.86
CA ARG A 68 10.35 4.74 4.04
C ARG A 68 10.78 6.00 4.76
#